data_AF-A0A914MMI0-F1
#
_entry.id   AF-A0A914MMI0-F1
#
_cell.length_a   1.000
_cell.length_b   1.000
_cell.length_c   1.000
_cell.angle_alpha   90.00
_cell.angle_beta   90.00
_cell.angle_gamma   90.00
#
_symmetry.space_group_name_H-M   'P 1'
#
loop_
_entity.id
_entity.type
_entity.pdbx_description
1 polymer ?
#
loop_
_entity_poly.entity_id
_entity_poly.type
_entity_poly.pdbx_seq_one_letter_code
_entity_poly.pdbx_strand_id
1 'polypeptide(L)'
;MPQQLINNNNQNNINGTIVSPKNYVLEAVPDEQTLAELSCYAIDYSHTIGNVALWNDRKDCHDLSVTPPIALMPSPFPAELFEKAKAVQETLSELYFRISLDHDFLVDAYRDVVKADKWIAKQIELMEMVKKDGIRQNISVQLQRADYMSHWDEQQHKMELKNVEVNIGQVGGPGCATLMSKLHKRMMEKVGNLRYGQPLSSTVNGKLPENCPRKGMAEAMLHAWKLFGDKNAVIVFMNQPELFPVCHFEQLQFIQVSVRVRRFST
;
A
#
# COMPACT_ATOMS: atom_id res chain seq x y z
N MET A 1 19.56 35.22 -7.64
CA MET A 1 20.52 34.35 -6.93
C MET A 1 20.99 35.06 -5.67
N PRO A 2 20.74 34.46 -4.50
CA PRO A 2 21.71 34.56 -3.40
C PRO A 2 21.81 33.21 -2.66
N GLN A 3 22.93 32.48 -2.81
CA GLN A 3 23.97 32.36 -1.78
C GLN A 3 23.69 33.10 -0.47
N GLN A 4 23.30 32.35 0.58
CA GLN A 4 23.93 32.32 1.90
C GLN A 4 22.96 31.66 2.91
N LEU A 5 23.34 30.48 3.39
CA LEU A 5 23.16 29.99 4.77
C LEU A 5 23.88 28.63 4.87
N ILE A 6 25.21 28.70 4.74
CA ILE A 6 26.13 27.66 5.20
C ILE A 6 26.89 28.31 6.36
N ASN A 7 26.54 27.99 7.60
CA ASN A 7 27.50 27.41 8.53
C ASN A 7 26.97 27.16 9.95
N ASN A 8 27.58 26.11 10.52
CA ASN A 8 27.84 25.84 11.93
C ASN A 8 26.73 25.22 12.79
N ASN A 9 26.77 23.88 12.83
CA ASN A 9 26.89 23.16 14.11
C ASN A 9 27.79 21.93 13.93
N ASN A 10 29.11 22.16 14.02
CA ASN A 10 30.09 21.14 14.33
C ASN A 10 30.20 21.03 15.86
N GLN A 11 29.62 19.98 16.44
CA GLN A 11 30.00 19.48 17.76
C GLN A 11 30.13 17.95 17.74
N ASN A 12 31.39 17.52 17.74
CA ASN A 12 31.99 16.28 18.25
C ASN A 12 31.46 14.90 17.79
N ASN A 13 32.29 14.28 16.94
CA ASN A 13 32.51 12.84 16.79
C ASN A 13 32.71 12.16 18.16
N ILE A 14 32.02 11.02 18.39
CA ILE A 14 32.51 9.71 18.89
C ILE A 14 31.31 8.72 18.85
N ASN A 15 31.44 7.60 18.13
CA ASN A 15 30.60 6.36 18.20
C ASN A 15 29.17 6.32 17.62
N GLY A 16 28.94 6.84 16.42
CA GLY A 16 27.74 6.47 15.65
C GLY A 16 27.45 7.50 14.58
N THR A 17 27.72 7.15 13.33
CA THR A 17 27.45 8.01 12.19
C THR A 17 25.94 8.25 12.11
N ILE A 18 25.46 9.40 12.60
CA ILE A 18 24.09 9.85 12.38
C ILE A 18 24.02 10.24 10.90
N VAL A 19 23.64 9.28 10.07
CA VAL A 19 23.42 9.52 8.65
C VAL A 19 22.25 10.50 8.51
N SER A 20 22.45 11.60 7.80
CA SER A 20 21.38 12.57 7.55
C SER A 20 20.25 11.88 6.77
N PRO A 21 18.99 11.91 7.24
CA PRO A 21 17.89 11.24 6.55
C PRO A 21 17.71 11.70 5.10
N LYS A 22 18.15 12.92 4.75
CA LYS A 22 17.95 13.48 3.40
C LYS A 22 18.77 12.77 2.33
N ASN A 23 19.96 12.26 2.65
CA ASN A 23 20.88 11.66 1.69
C ASN A 23 21.33 10.23 2.05
N TYR A 24 20.68 9.62 3.05
CA TYR A 24 21.14 8.36 3.63
C TYR A 24 21.29 7.24 2.59
N VAL A 25 20.44 7.20 1.56
CA VAL A 25 20.53 6.21 0.48
C VAL A 25 21.82 6.37 -0.32
N LEU A 26 22.19 7.61 -0.67
CA LEU A 26 23.41 7.90 -1.42
C LEU A 26 24.66 7.60 -0.59
N GLU A 27 24.61 7.85 0.72
CA GLU A 27 25.71 7.52 1.64
C GLU A 27 25.85 5.99 1.85
N ALA A 28 24.72 5.28 1.90
CA ALA A 28 24.68 3.83 2.07
C ALA A 28 25.03 3.06 0.78
N VAL A 29 24.76 3.66 -0.39
CA VAL A 29 24.99 3.07 -1.72
C VAL A 29 25.82 4.05 -2.58
N PRO A 30 27.13 4.19 -2.31
CA PRO A 30 27.93 5.28 -2.88
C PRO A 30 28.51 5.01 -4.27
N ASP A 31 28.51 3.76 -4.73
CA ASP A 31 29.15 3.35 -5.98
C ASP A 31 28.32 2.28 -6.73
N GLU A 32 28.60 2.14 -8.04
CA GLU A 32 27.87 1.22 -8.92
C GLU A 32 28.05 -0.24 -8.53
N GLN A 33 29.20 -0.61 -7.96
CA GLN A 33 29.47 -1.98 -7.52
C GLN A 33 28.56 -2.36 -6.34
N THR A 34 28.45 -1.47 -5.35
CA THR A 34 27.55 -1.63 -4.20
C THR A 34 26.09 -1.66 -4.67
N LEU A 35 25.73 -0.77 -5.60
CA LEU A 35 24.39 -0.75 -6.19
C LEU A 35 24.06 -2.08 -6.88
N ALA A 36 24.98 -2.62 -7.68
CA ALA A 36 24.79 -3.89 -8.38
C ALA A 36 24.64 -5.07 -7.39
N GLU A 37 25.51 -5.17 -6.37
CA GLU A 37 25.42 -6.24 -5.36
C GLU A 37 24.07 -6.19 -4.62
N LEU A 38 23.67 -5.00 -4.15
CA LEU A 38 22.43 -4.81 -3.42
C LEU A 38 21.20 -5.04 -4.30
N SER A 39 21.26 -4.67 -5.58
CA SER A 39 20.16 -4.87 -6.53
C SER A 39 19.95 -6.36 -6.82
N CYS A 40 21.02 -7.11 -7.10
CA CYS A 40 20.96 -8.56 -7.26
C CYS A 40 20.36 -9.22 -6.00
N TYR A 41 20.86 -8.84 -4.83
CA TYR A 41 20.34 -9.35 -3.55
C TYR A 41 18.85 -9.03 -3.35
N ALA A 42 18.41 -7.81 -3.68
CA ALA A 42 17.01 -7.40 -3.54
C ALA A 42 16.07 -8.19 -4.47
N ILE A 43 16.51 -8.47 -5.69
CA ILE A 43 15.78 -9.30 -6.66
C ILE A 43 15.65 -10.73 -6.15
N ASP A 44 16.77 -11.35 -5.75
CA ASP A 44 16.78 -12.72 -5.22
C ASP A 44 15.90 -12.81 -3.97
N TYR A 45 16.09 -11.90 -3.01
CA TYR A 45 15.31 -11.89 -1.78
C TYR A 45 13.82 -11.70 -2.06
N SER A 46 13.45 -10.84 -3.02
CA SER A 46 12.05 -10.65 -3.42
C SER A 46 11.41 -11.95 -3.88
N HIS A 47 12.12 -12.77 -4.67
CA HIS A 47 11.64 -14.09 -5.06
C HIS A 47 11.48 -15.02 -3.86
N THR A 48 12.45 -15.04 -2.92
CA THR A 48 12.38 -15.91 -1.73
C THR A 48 11.18 -15.62 -0.82
N ILE A 49 10.69 -14.38 -0.80
CA ILE A 49 9.54 -13.97 0.01
C ILE A 49 8.23 -13.91 -0.76
N GLY A 50 8.22 -14.28 -2.05
CA GLY A 50 7.04 -14.24 -2.91
C GLY A 50 6.59 -12.83 -3.28
N ASN A 51 7.50 -11.84 -3.27
CA ASN A 51 7.26 -10.49 -3.78
C ASN A 51 7.51 -10.48 -5.29
N VAL A 52 6.58 -11.10 -6.03
CA VAL A 52 6.70 -11.35 -7.46
C VAL A 52 5.39 -11.01 -8.18
N ALA A 53 5.49 -10.79 -9.49
CA ALA A 53 4.41 -10.49 -10.40
C ALA A 53 4.49 -11.42 -11.63
N LEU A 54 3.37 -11.60 -12.34
CA LEU A 54 3.42 -12.26 -13.66
C LEU A 54 4.24 -11.42 -14.63
N TRP A 55 4.94 -12.08 -15.55
CA TRP A 55 5.68 -11.38 -16.59
C TRP A 55 4.72 -10.77 -17.62
N ASN A 56 4.86 -9.47 -17.87
CA ASN A 56 3.93 -8.71 -18.71
C ASN A 56 3.77 -9.24 -20.14
N ASP A 57 4.81 -9.88 -20.70
CA ASP A 57 4.81 -10.36 -22.08
C ASP A 57 4.19 -11.76 -22.22
N ARG A 58 3.96 -12.46 -21.10
CA ARG A 58 3.39 -13.82 -21.04
C ARG A 58 2.44 -13.96 -19.86
N LYS A 59 1.40 -13.12 -19.83
CA LYS A 59 0.40 -13.10 -18.74
C LYS A 59 -0.47 -14.37 -18.67
N ASP A 60 -0.49 -15.14 -19.75
CA ASP A 60 -1.14 -16.44 -19.89
C ASP A 60 -0.33 -17.60 -19.30
N CYS A 61 0.95 -17.36 -18.97
CA CYS A 61 1.89 -18.36 -18.49
C CYS A 61 2.30 -18.04 -17.05
N HIS A 62 2.01 -18.96 -16.14
CA HIS A 62 2.35 -18.80 -14.72
C HIS A 62 3.71 -19.42 -14.37
N ASP A 63 4.44 -19.95 -15.35
CA ASP A 63 5.73 -20.61 -15.15
C ASP A 63 6.86 -19.61 -14.84
N LEU A 64 6.67 -18.35 -15.25
CA LEU A 64 7.63 -17.27 -15.06
C LEU A 64 7.03 -16.19 -14.16
N SER A 65 7.80 -15.80 -13.14
CA SER A 65 7.50 -14.67 -12.27
C SER A 65 8.69 -13.74 -12.23
N VAL A 66 8.43 -12.45 -12.09
CA VAL A 66 9.45 -11.40 -12.02
C VAL A 66 9.25 -10.57 -10.76
N THR A 67 10.31 -9.95 -10.26
CA THR A 67 10.17 -8.94 -9.20
C THR A 67 9.39 -7.74 -9.74
N PRO A 68 8.37 -7.23 -9.03
CA PRO A 68 7.71 -5.99 -9.43
C PRO A 68 8.70 -4.81 -9.37
N PRO A 69 8.39 -3.65 -9.97
CA PRO A 69 9.17 -2.44 -9.74
C PRO A 69 9.25 -2.14 -8.24
N ILE A 70 10.47 -2.05 -7.71
CA ILE A 70 10.74 -1.85 -6.28
C ILE A 70 11.73 -0.70 -6.07
N ALA A 71 11.53 0.07 -5.01
CA ALA A 71 12.58 0.93 -4.48
C ALA A 71 13.59 0.06 -3.71
N LEU A 72 14.88 0.21 -4.00
CA LEU A 72 15.95 -0.58 -3.34
C LEU A 72 15.99 -0.33 -1.83
N MET A 73 15.86 0.93 -1.43
CA MET A 73 15.91 1.40 -0.05
C MET A 73 14.62 2.19 0.29
N PRO A 74 14.18 2.21 1.55
CA PRO A 74 12.99 2.94 1.96
C PRO A 74 13.15 4.45 1.79
N SER A 75 12.18 5.15 1.21
CA SER A 75 12.26 6.60 1.10
C SER A 75 12.04 7.27 2.48
N PRO A 76 12.82 8.31 2.84
CA PRO A 76 12.58 9.08 4.06
C PRO A 76 11.20 9.73 4.04
N PHE A 77 10.46 9.63 5.14
CA PHE A 77 9.16 10.28 5.30
C PHE A 77 9.03 10.88 6.71
N PRO A 78 8.46 12.08 6.88
CA PRO A 78 8.31 12.70 8.20
C PRO A 78 7.39 11.87 9.11
N ALA A 79 7.90 11.48 10.28
CA ALA A 79 7.17 10.63 11.23
C ALA A 79 5.84 11.25 11.68
N GLU A 80 5.82 12.57 11.92
CA GLU A 80 4.61 13.30 12.32
C GLU A 80 3.50 13.22 11.27
N LEU A 81 3.85 13.33 9.99
CA LEU A 81 2.88 13.24 8.89
C LEU A 81 2.38 11.80 8.72
N PHE A 82 3.24 10.80 8.93
CA PHE A 82 2.86 9.39 8.88
C PHE A 82 1.87 9.04 10.00
N GLU A 83 2.14 9.47 11.23
CA GLU A 83 1.23 9.23 12.36
C GLU A 83 -0.09 9.98 12.19
N LYS A 84 -0.07 11.19 11.60
CA LYS A 84 -1.30 11.92 11.26
C LYS A 84 -2.17 11.14 10.25
N ALA A 85 -1.55 10.57 9.21
CA ALA A 85 -2.26 9.76 8.21
C ALA A 85 -2.90 8.51 8.84
N LYS A 86 -2.18 7.84 9.75
CA LYS A 86 -2.69 6.68 10.49
C LYS A 86 -3.84 7.04 11.41
N ALA A 87 -3.70 8.12 12.19
CA ALA A 87 -4.69 8.52 13.18
C ALA A 87 -6.05 8.88 12.57
N VAL A 88 -6.09 9.41 11.35
CA VAL A 88 -7.35 9.80 10.68
C VAL A 88 -8.03 8.64 9.96
N GLN A 89 -7.35 7.52 9.73
CA GLN A 89 -7.85 6.45 8.85
C GLN A 89 -9.19 5.86 9.33
N GLU A 90 -9.38 5.64 10.64
CA GLU A 90 -10.64 5.09 11.17
C GLU A 90 -11.81 6.05 10.95
N THR A 91 -11.62 7.34 11.28
CA THR A 91 -12.63 8.38 11.06
C THR A 91 -12.96 8.53 9.58
N LEU A 92 -11.97 8.44 8.71
CA LEU A 92 -12.19 8.51 7.26
C LEU A 92 -12.97 7.29 6.74
N SER A 93 -12.63 6.08 7.22
CA SER A 93 -13.38 4.87 6.87
C SER A 93 -14.85 4.97 7.30
N GLU A 94 -15.11 5.47 8.52
CA GLU A 94 -16.47 5.66 9.02
C GLU A 94 -17.25 6.71 8.19
N LEU A 95 -16.61 7.84 7.85
CA LEU A 95 -17.21 8.87 7.01
C LEU A 95 -17.71 8.28 5.68
N TYR A 96 -16.83 7.58 4.97
CA TYR A 96 -17.19 7.01 3.66
C TYR A 96 -18.18 5.85 3.77
N PHE A 97 -18.12 5.08 4.87
CA PHE A 97 -19.13 4.06 5.15
C PHE A 97 -20.52 4.68 5.31
N ARG A 98 -20.64 5.76 6.10
CA ARG A 98 -21.91 6.47 6.28
C ARG A 98 -22.41 7.11 4.98
N ILE A 99 -21.50 7.70 4.18
CA ILE A 99 -21.84 8.21 2.84
C ILE A 99 -22.41 7.10 1.95
N SER A 100 -21.83 5.88 2.01
CA SER A 100 -22.31 4.75 1.21
C SER A 100 -23.75 4.32 1.52
N LEU A 101 -24.26 4.65 2.72
CA LEU A 101 -25.61 4.33 3.16
C LEU A 101 -26.61 5.45 2.83
N ASP A 102 -26.15 6.65 2.49
CA ASP A 102 -26.99 7.79 2.15
C ASP A 102 -27.27 7.82 0.65
N HIS A 103 -28.27 7.03 0.25
CA HIS A 103 -28.68 6.91 -1.15
C HIS A 103 -29.09 8.24 -1.78
N ASP A 104 -29.77 9.10 -1.02
CA ASP A 104 -30.31 10.35 -1.56
C ASP A 104 -29.18 11.35 -1.80
N PHE A 105 -28.19 11.40 -0.89
CA PHE A 105 -26.94 12.12 -1.09
C PHE A 105 -26.19 11.62 -2.34
N LEU A 106 -26.05 10.30 -2.51
CA LEU A 106 -25.34 9.74 -3.66
C LEU A 106 -26.02 10.08 -4.99
N VAL A 107 -27.36 9.98 -5.07
CA VAL A 107 -28.11 10.34 -6.28
C VAL A 107 -27.95 11.83 -6.60
N ASP A 108 -28.04 12.71 -5.60
CA ASP A 108 -27.84 14.15 -5.81
C ASP A 108 -26.40 14.48 -6.24
N ALA A 109 -25.40 13.89 -5.57
CA ALA A 109 -23.98 14.12 -5.88
C ALA A 109 -23.61 13.74 -7.32
N TYR A 110 -24.26 12.73 -7.90
CA TYR A 110 -24.00 12.27 -9.27
C TYR A 110 -24.99 12.81 -10.32
N ARG A 111 -25.97 13.63 -9.95
CA ARG A 111 -27.09 14.06 -10.83
C ARG A 111 -26.66 14.65 -12.17
N ASP A 112 -25.53 15.34 -12.20
CA ASP A 112 -25.00 15.98 -13.41
C ASP A 112 -24.00 15.08 -14.14
N VAL A 113 -23.27 14.24 -13.39
CA VAL A 113 -22.28 13.29 -13.93
C VAL A 113 -22.95 12.22 -14.79
N VAL A 114 -24.09 11.69 -14.33
CA VAL A 114 -24.84 10.64 -15.08
C VAL A 114 -25.31 11.09 -16.46
N LYS A 115 -25.42 12.41 -16.70
CA LYS A 115 -25.80 12.97 -18.01
C LYS A 115 -24.69 12.83 -19.04
N ALA A 116 -23.43 12.81 -18.59
CA ALA A 116 -22.24 12.77 -19.43
C ALA A 116 -21.55 11.39 -19.43
N ASP A 117 -21.65 10.63 -18.34
CA ASP A 117 -20.99 9.34 -18.16
C ASP A 117 -22.00 8.19 -18.08
N LYS A 118 -22.06 7.39 -19.16
CA LYS A 118 -22.95 6.22 -19.25
C LYS A 118 -22.60 5.12 -18.27
N TRP A 119 -21.33 4.96 -17.91
CA TRP A 119 -20.90 3.94 -16.97
C TRP A 119 -21.37 4.30 -15.56
N ILE A 120 -21.17 5.55 -15.12
CA ILE A 120 -21.69 6.05 -13.83
C ILE A 120 -23.21 6.00 -13.79
N ALA A 121 -23.88 6.41 -14.88
CA ALA A 121 -25.34 6.32 -14.99
C ALA A 121 -25.84 4.89 -14.73
N LYS A 122 -25.14 3.88 -15.27
CA LYS A 122 -25.49 2.49 -15.03
C LYS A 122 -25.29 2.05 -13.57
N GLN A 123 -24.26 2.56 -12.90
CA GLN A 123 -24.04 2.27 -11.47
C GLN A 123 -25.15 2.84 -10.59
N ILE A 124 -25.60 4.07 -10.86
CA ILE A 124 -26.71 4.70 -10.13
C ILE A 124 -28.02 3.94 -10.38
N GLU A 125 -28.31 3.55 -11.63
CA GLU A 125 -29.47 2.73 -11.96
C GLU A 125 -29.46 1.39 -11.19
N LEU A 126 -28.31 0.72 -11.10
CA LEU A 126 -28.14 -0.51 -10.32
C LEU A 126 -28.41 -0.29 -8.82
N MET A 127 -27.88 0.80 -8.26
CA MET A 127 -28.12 1.16 -6.86
C MET A 127 -29.62 1.39 -6.59
N GLU A 128 -30.32 2.11 -7.46
CA GLU A 128 -31.76 2.36 -7.34
C GLU A 128 -32.59 1.07 -7.46
N MET A 129 -32.23 0.18 -8.38
CA MET A 129 -32.87 -1.14 -8.51
C MET A 129 -32.71 -1.96 -7.22
N VAL A 130 -31.50 -2.03 -6.66
CA VAL A 130 -31.24 -2.74 -5.39
C VAL A 130 -32.02 -2.12 -4.22
N LYS A 131 -32.09 -0.79 -4.14
CA LYS A 131 -32.90 -0.08 -3.12
C LYS A 131 -34.38 -0.43 -3.26
N LYS A 132 -34.91 -0.47 -4.49
CA LYS A 132 -36.31 -0.80 -4.78
C LYS A 132 -36.67 -2.25 -4.44
N ASP A 133 -35.78 -3.19 -4.73
CA ASP A 133 -36.00 -4.63 -4.45
C ASP A 133 -35.85 -4.99 -2.96
N GLY A 134 -35.29 -4.06 -2.17
CA GLY A 134 -35.02 -4.18 -0.75
C GLY A 134 -33.68 -4.88 -0.49
N ILE A 135 -32.88 -4.29 0.41
CA ILE A 135 -31.55 -4.82 0.78
C ILE A 135 -31.70 -6.20 1.44
N ARG A 136 -31.19 -7.25 0.77
CA ARG A 136 -31.28 -8.65 1.23
C ARG A 136 -30.10 -9.10 2.10
N GLN A 137 -28.97 -8.42 2.01
CA GLN A 137 -27.76 -8.67 2.80
C GLN A 137 -27.35 -7.36 3.47
N ASN A 138 -27.48 -7.30 4.80
CA ASN A 138 -27.21 -6.10 5.59
C ASN A 138 -25.78 -6.07 6.17
N ILE A 139 -25.00 -7.14 6.00
CA ILE A 139 -23.58 -7.18 6.35
C ILE A 139 -22.78 -6.70 5.13
N SER A 140 -21.94 -5.69 5.35
CA SER A 140 -21.01 -5.17 4.34
C SER A 140 -19.64 -4.94 4.95
N VAL A 141 -18.60 -5.14 4.15
CA VAL A 141 -17.22 -4.84 4.54
C VAL A 141 -16.64 -3.83 3.58
N GLN A 142 -16.18 -2.71 4.14
CA GLN A 142 -15.46 -1.69 3.39
C GLN A 142 -13.96 -1.94 3.51
N LEU A 143 -13.30 -2.04 2.35
CA LEU A 143 -11.85 -2.04 2.25
C LEU A 143 -11.45 -0.70 1.64
N GLN A 144 -10.68 0.10 2.37
CA GLN A 144 -10.33 1.46 1.98
C GLN A 144 -8.83 1.70 2.02
N ARG A 145 -8.31 2.39 0.99
CA ARG A 145 -6.98 3.00 0.98
C ARG A 145 -7.13 4.52 0.82
N ALA A 146 -6.49 5.30 1.67
CA ALA A 146 -6.41 6.75 1.51
C ALA A 146 -4.98 7.12 1.16
N ASP A 147 -4.82 7.83 0.03
CA ASP A 147 -3.52 8.19 -0.52
C ASP A 147 -3.18 9.63 -0.17
N TYR A 148 -1.93 9.85 0.23
CA TYR A 148 -1.47 11.16 0.71
C TYR A 148 -0.14 11.55 0.07
N MET A 149 0.05 12.85 -0.08
CA MET A 149 1.33 13.46 -0.45
C MET A 149 1.75 14.48 0.60
N SER A 150 3.06 14.62 0.78
CA SER A 150 3.63 15.69 1.60
C SER A 150 3.79 16.94 0.73
N HIS A 151 3.38 18.09 1.24
CA HIS A 151 3.39 19.37 0.55
C HIS A 151 4.16 20.41 1.37
N TRP A 152 5.08 21.14 0.75
CA TRP A 152 5.75 22.26 1.39
C TRP A 152 4.88 23.52 1.28
N ASP A 153 4.40 24.02 2.41
CA ASP A 153 3.73 25.31 2.49
C ASP A 153 4.79 26.41 2.64
N GLU A 154 4.95 27.20 1.57
CA GLU A 154 5.91 28.31 1.53
C GLU A 154 5.60 29.44 2.51
N GLN A 155 4.31 29.71 2.78
CA GLN A 155 3.91 30.80 3.67
C GLN A 155 4.13 30.44 5.14
N GLN A 156 3.87 29.18 5.49
CA GLN A 156 4.01 28.66 6.85
C GLN A 156 5.38 28.03 7.12
N HIS A 157 6.23 27.95 6.10
CA HIS A 157 7.54 27.32 6.13
C HIS A 157 7.53 25.93 6.78
N LYS A 158 6.54 25.10 6.42
CA LYS A 158 6.34 23.77 7.02
C LYS A 158 5.88 22.73 6.01
N MET A 159 6.14 21.46 6.31
CA MET A 159 5.57 20.34 5.56
C MET A 159 4.16 20.02 6.07
N GLU A 160 3.23 19.80 5.14
CA GLU A 160 1.85 19.40 5.39
C GLU A 160 1.52 18.07 4.74
N LEU A 161 0.59 17.33 5.33
CA LEU A 161 0.01 16.14 4.72
C LEU A 161 -1.27 16.52 3.98
N LYS A 162 -1.38 16.19 2.69
CA LYS A 162 -2.57 16.41 1.87
C LYS A 162 -3.10 15.06 1.38
N ASN A 163 -4.38 14.79 1.61
CA ASN A 163 -5.06 13.64 1.02
C ASN A 163 -5.31 13.95 -0.45
N VAL A 164 -4.89 13.04 -1.34
CA VAL A 164 -5.02 13.20 -2.79
C VAL A 164 -6.12 12.32 -3.36
N GLU A 165 -6.40 11.17 -2.73
CA GLU A 165 -7.42 10.24 -3.18
C GLU A 165 -7.92 9.35 -2.02
N VAL A 166 -9.18 8.91 -2.12
CA VAL A 166 -9.72 7.84 -1.28
C VAL A 166 -10.28 6.74 -2.18
N ASN A 167 -9.70 5.56 -2.02
CA ASN A 167 -9.97 4.36 -2.81
C ASN A 167 -10.83 3.38 -1.98
N ILE A 168 -12.09 3.16 -2.39
CA ILE A 168 -13.10 2.34 -1.65
C ILE A 168 -13.58 1.15 -2.52
N GLY A 169 -13.02 1.01 -3.73
CA GLY A 169 -13.27 -0.06 -4.70
C GLY A 169 -12.23 -1.18 -4.66
N GLN A 170 -11.70 -1.63 -5.80
CA GLN A 170 -10.77 -2.78 -5.81
C GLN A 170 -9.41 -2.45 -5.16
N VAL A 171 -9.28 -2.74 -3.87
CA VAL A 171 -8.04 -2.50 -3.11
C VAL A 171 -7.08 -3.70 -3.20
N GLY A 172 -6.24 -3.70 -4.25
CA GLY A 172 -5.00 -4.49 -4.31
C GLY A 172 -3.82 -3.81 -3.62
N GLY A 173 -2.72 -4.53 -3.43
CA GLY A 173 -1.48 -4.03 -2.83
C GLY A 173 -1.16 -4.39 -1.36
N PRO A 174 -2.10 -4.73 -0.44
CA PRO A 174 -1.76 -5.16 0.93
C PRO A 174 -0.67 -6.23 1.06
N GLY A 175 -0.65 -7.25 0.21
CA GLY A 175 0.38 -8.28 0.15
C GLY A 175 1.72 -7.70 -0.24
N CYS A 176 1.76 -6.94 -1.34
CA CYS A 176 2.97 -6.25 -1.79
C CYS A 176 3.48 -5.26 -0.75
N ALA A 177 2.61 -4.48 -0.10
CA ALA A 177 2.98 -3.53 0.94
C ALA A 177 3.66 -4.22 2.13
N THR A 178 3.07 -5.33 2.62
CA THR A 178 3.68 -6.16 3.67
C THR A 178 5.05 -6.71 3.25
N LEU A 179 5.17 -7.22 2.02
CA LEU A 179 6.41 -7.79 1.52
C LEU A 179 7.48 -6.74 1.23
N MET A 180 7.10 -5.55 0.76
CA MET A 180 7.99 -4.41 0.57
C MET A 180 8.60 -3.95 1.89
N SER A 181 7.80 -3.88 2.95
CA SER A 181 8.34 -3.57 4.28
C SER A 181 9.30 -4.65 4.78
N LYS A 182 9.06 -5.93 4.47
CA LYS A 182 10.00 -7.02 4.78
C LYS A 182 11.31 -6.90 3.98
N LEU A 183 11.22 -6.62 2.69
CA LEU A 183 12.36 -6.35 1.81
C LEU A 183 13.18 -5.17 2.34
N HIS A 184 12.57 -4.01 2.59
CA HIS A 184 13.28 -2.82 3.06
C HIS A 184 13.96 -3.03 4.41
N LYS A 185 13.32 -3.75 5.36
CA LYS A 185 13.99 -4.16 6.61
C LYS A 185 15.25 -4.97 6.32
N ARG A 186 15.16 -5.93 5.41
CA ARG A 186 16.31 -6.77 5.03
C ARG A 186 17.41 -5.98 4.31
N MET A 187 17.04 -5.02 3.46
CA MET A 187 18.01 -4.17 2.76
C MET A 187 18.76 -3.25 3.74
N MET A 188 18.07 -2.67 4.72
CA MET A 188 18.70 -1.89 5.80
C MET A 188 19.68 -2.73 6.62
N GLU A 189 19.36 -3.99 6.92
CA GLU A 189 20.30 -4.91 7.58
C GLU A 189 21.53 -5.22 6.70
N LYS A 190 21.30 -5.58 5.43
CA LYS A 190 22.36 -5.98 4.49
C LYS A 190 23.34 -4.84 4.25
N VAL A 191 22.86 -3.64 3.93
CA VAL A 191 23.73 -2.47 3.72
C VAL A 191 24.44 -2.08 5.02
N GLY A 192 23.75 -2.17 6.15
CA GLY A 192 24.32 -1.96 7.48
C GLY A 192 25.56 -2.82 7.70
N ASN A 193 25.38 -4.13 7.58
CA ASN A 193 26.43 -5.11 7.81
C ASN A 193 27.59 -4.95 6.82
N LEU A 194 27.30 -4.69 5.54
CA LEU A 194 28.34 -4.52 4.52
C LEU A 194 29.19 -3.26 4.73
N ARG A 195 28.56 -2.15 5.14
CA ARG A 195 29.21 -0.82 5.16
C ARG A 195 29.73 -0.42 6.54
N TYR A 196 29.05 -0.86 7.60
CA TYR A 196 29.28 -0.37 8.96
C TYR A 196 29.55 -1.51 9.96
N GLY A 197 29.53 -2.77 9.52
CA GLY A 197 29.70 -3.94 10.39
C GLY A 197 28.53 -4.20 11.35
N GLN A 198 27.41 -3.49 11.17
CA GLN A 198 26.22 -3.56 12.02
C GLN A 198 24.98 -3.06 11.29
N PRO A 199 23.74 -3.50 11.63
CA PRO A 199 22.53 -3.12 10.90
C PRO A 199 22.32 -1.59 10.80
N LEU A 200 21.86 -1.10 9.64
CA LEU A 200 21.62 0.35 9.46
C LEU A 200 20.45 0.84 10.34
N SER A 201 19.55 -0.07 10.72
CA SER A 201 18.45 0.21 11.66
C SER A 201 18.92 0.59 13.07
N SER A 202 20.17 0.30 13.46
CA SER A 202 20.74 0.76 14.74
C SER A 202 21.45 2.11 14.65
N THR A 203 21.65 2.65 13.44
CA THR A 203 22.43 3.88 13.18
C THR A 203 21.61 5.01 12.57
N VAL A 204 20.47 4.71 11.93
CA VAL A 204 19.53 5.72 11.40
C VAL A 204 18.45 5.99 12.44
N ASN A 205 18.23 7.27 12.78
CA ASN A 205 17.18 7.75 13.71
C ASN A 205 15.73 7.52 13.21
N GLY A 206 15.54 6.72 12.16
CA GLY A 206 14.27 6.43 11.51
C GLY A 206 13.83 4.99 11.80
N LYS A 207 12.56 4.82 12.18
CA LYS A 207 11.96 3.49 12.40
C LYS A 207 11.16 3.08 11.17
N LEU A 208 11.43 1.90 10.63
CA LEU A 208 10.54 1.28 9.65
C LEU A 208 9.27 0.82 10.37
N PRO A 209 8.07 1.29 9.96
CA PRO A 209 6.84 0.91 10.62
C PRO A 209 6.57 -0.59 10.45
N GLU A 210 5.83 -1.17 11.40
CA GLU A 210 5.19 -2.45 11.16
C GLU A 210 4.10 -2.29 10.09
N ASN A 211 4.05 -3.23 9.14
CA ASN A 211 3.16 -3.13 7.99
C ASN A 211 2.54 -4.49 7.67
N CYS A 212 1.38 -4.74 8.26
CA CYS A 212 0.66 -6.02 8.17
C CYS A 212 -0.73 -5.94 7.48
N PRO A 213 -0.98 -5.09 6.46
CA PRO A 213 -2.30 -4.94 5.85
C PRO A 213 -2.79 -6.22 5.19
N ARG A 214 -1.89 -7.09 4.70
CA ARG A 214 -2.26 -8.43 4.21
C ARG A 214 -3.03 -9.24 5.25
N LYS A 215 -2.52 -9.25 6.49
CA LYS A 215 -3.14 -9.98 7.61
C LYS A 215 -4.49 -9.35 7.97
N GLY A 216 -4.53 -8.03 8.14
CA GLY A 216 -5.75 -7.31 8.47
C GLY A 216 -6.88 -7.52 7.44
N MET A 217 -6.54 -7.51 6.15
CA MET A 217 -7.50 -7.80 5.08
C MET A 217 -8.01 -9.25 5.11
N ALA A 218 -7.12 -10.23 5.34
CA ALA A 218 -7.53 -11.63 5.49
C ALA A 218 -8.46 -11.85 6.68
N GLU A 219 -8.16 -11.20 7.82
CA GLU A 219 -8.99 -11.27 9.03
C GLU A 219 -10.36 -10.62 8.82
N ALA A 220 -10.42 -9.47 8.13
CA ALA A 220 -11.68 -8.80 7.78
C ALA A 220 -12.57 -9.69 6.88
N MET A 221 -12.00 -10.29 5.83
CA MET A 221 -12.72 -11.21 4.95
C MET A 221 -13.22 -12.46 5.69
N LEU A 222 -12.38 -13.04 6.55
CA LEU A 222 -12.77 -14.20 7.36
C LEU A 222 -13.89 -13.85 8.34
N HIS A 223 -13.83 -12.67 8.95
CA HIS A 223 -14.88 -12.19 9.85
C HIS A 223 -16.20 -12.01 9.09
N ALA A 224 -16.18 -11.39 7.91
CA ALA A 224 -17.35 -11.25 7.05
C ALA A 224 -18.01 -12.61 6.72
N TRP A 225 -17.19 -13.60 6.34
CA TRP A 225 -17.67 -14.94 6.04
C TRP A 225 -18.26 -15.64 7.27
N LYS A 226 -17.69 -15.44 8.46
CA LYS A 226 -18.25 -15.96 9.72
C LYS A 226 -19.61 -15.31 10.03
N LEU A 227 -19.75 -14.01 9.80
CA LEU A 227 -21.01 -13.28 9.99
C LEU A 227 -22.09 -13.73 8.98
N PHE A 228 -21.69 -14.16 7.78
CA PHE A 228 -22.62 -14.74 6.81
C PHE A 228 -23.29 -16.03 7.32
N GLY A 229 -22.61 -16.81 8.18
CA GLY A 229 -23.24 -17.86 8.99
C GLY A 229 -23.43 -19.23 8.32
N ASP A 230 -23.04 -19.41 7.06
CA ASP A 230 -23.08 -20.70 6.37
C ASP A 230 -21.67 -21.27 6.15
N LYS A 231 -21.38 -22.41 6.81
CA LYS A 231 -20.09 -23.11 6.71
C LYS A 231 -19.83 -23.68 5.31
N ASN A 232 -20.87 -23.83 4.49
CA ASN A 232 -20.75 -24.28 3.12
C ASN A 232 -20.54 -23.12 2.14
N ALA A 233 -20.75 -21.87 2.56
CA ALA A 233 -20.54 -20.71 1.71
C ALA A 233 -19.08 -20.58 1.28
N VAL A 234 -18.86 -19.97 0.13
CA VAL A 234 -17.54 -19.75 -0.45
C VAL A 234 -17.20 -18.26 -0.45
N ILE A 235 -15.90 -17.93 -0.34
CA ILE A 235 -15.42 -16.59 -0.67
C ILE A 235 -15.14 -16.56 -2.18
N VAL A 236 -15.78 -15.63 -2.88
CA VAL A 236 -15.62 -15.44 -4.32
C VAL A 236 -14.73 -14.24 -4.58
N PHE A 237 -13.61 -14.45 -5.26
CA PHE A 237 -12.79 -13.36 -5.80
C PHE A 237 -13.24 -13.07 -7.24
N MET A 238 -13.73 -11.85 -7.48
CA MET A 238 -13.99 -11.32 -8.82
C MET A 238 -12.79 -10.48 -9.25
N ASN A 239 -12.03 -10.96 -10.23
CA ASN A 239 -10.75 -10.36 -10.60
C ASN A 239 -10.52 -10.32 -12.11
N GLN A 240 -9.49 -9.57 -12.49
CA GLN A 240 -8.97 -9.48 -13.85
C GLN A 240 -7.44 -9.64 -13.79
N PRO A 241 -6.94 -10.86 -13.54
CA PRO A 241 -5.52 -11.11 -13.23
C PRO A 241 -4.57 -10.67 -14.36
N GLU A 242 -5.05 -10.64 -15.60
CA GLU A 242 -4.30 -10.18 -16.77
C GLU A 242 -4.10 -8.66 -16.79
N LEU A 243 -4.98 -7.89 -16.12
CA LEU A 243 -4.86 -6.43 -16.02
C LEU A 243 -3.90 -6.01 -14.90
N PHE A 244 -3.76 -6.83 -13.85
CA PHE A 244 -2.92 -6.53 -12.70
C PHE A 244 -1.97 -7.69 -12.32
N PRO A 245 -0.89 -7.90 -13.08
CA PRO A 245 0.09 -8.99 -12.88
C PRO A 245 0.68 -9.09 -11.46
N VAL A 246 0.84 -7.96 -10.78
CA VAL A 246 1.35 -7.86 -9.40
C VAL A 246 0.35 -8.45 -8.40
N CYS A 247 -0.95 -8.29 -8.67
CA CYS A 247 -2.02 -8.72 -7.78
C CYS A 247 -2.32 -10.23 -7.88
N HIS A 248 -1.80 -10.92 -8.90
CA HIS A 248 -2.04 -12.35 -9.12
C HIS A 248 -1.58 -13.19 -7.91
N PHE A 249 -0.32 -13.02 -7.51
CA PHE A 249 0.27 -13.77 -6.40
C PHE A 249 -0.25 -13.29 -5.05
N GLU A 250 -0.53 -12.00 -4.92
CA GLU A 250 -1.12 -11.42 -3.72
C GLU A 250 -2.41 -12.15 -3.30
N GLN A 251 -3.28 -12.45 -4.26
CA GLN A 251 -4.54 -13.14 -3.97
C GLN A 251 -4.34 -14.58 -3.47
N LEU A 252 -3.28 -15.27 -3.91
CA LEU A 252 -2.96 -16.62 -3.42
C LEU A 252 -2.53 -16.58 -1.95
N GLN A 253 -1.91 -15.48 -1.53
CA GLN A 253 -1.45 -15.30 -0.15
C GLN A 253 -2.61 -15.12 0.85
N PHE A 254 -3.81 -14.76 0.41
CA PHE A 254 -5.01 -14.72 1.25
C PHE A 254 -5.66 -16.10 1.46
N ILE A 255 -5.31 -17.12 0.67
CA ILE A 255 -5.93 -18.47 0.67
C ILE A 255 -5.39 -19.36 1.81
N GLN A 256 -5.00 -18.77 2.93
CA GLN A 256 -4.47 -19.52 4.09
C GLN A 256 -5.55 -19.89 5.13
N VAL A 257 -6.82 -19.64 4.82
CA VAL A 257 -7.96 -19.92 5.72
C VAL A 257 -8.68 -21.21 5.31
N SER A 258 -9.20 -21.94 6.28
CA SER A 258 -9.99 -23.19 6.11
C SER A 258 -11.35 -22.99 5.40
N VAL A 259 -11.46 -21.99 4.54
CA VAL A 259 -12.68 -21.60 3.81
C VAL A 259 -12.53 -21.99 2.35
N ARG A 260 -13.60 -22.50 1.73
CA ARG A 260 -13.61 -22.78 0.29
C ARG A 260 -13.57 -21.47 -0.49
N VAL A 261 -12.60 -21.32 -1.39
CA VAL A 261 -12.40 -20.14 -2.22
C VAL A 261 -12.65 -20.48 -3.69
N ARG A 262 -13.34 -19.59 -4.43
CA ARG A 262 -13.48 -19.67 -5.89
C ARG A 262 -13.02 -18.36 -6.54
N ARG A 263 -12.48 -18.46 -7.76
CA ARG A 263 -12.02 -17.34 -8.57
C ARG A 263 -12.75 -17.34 -9.90
N PHE A 264 -13.15 -16.15 -10.35
CA PHE A 264 -13.72 -15.93 -11.68
C PHE A 264 -13.03 -14.74 -12.32
N SER A 265 -12.48 -14.97 -13.52
CA SER A 265 -11.97 -13.91 -14.40
C SER A 265 -13.13 -13.40 -15.26
N THR A 266 -13.29 -12.08 -15.35
CA THR A 266 -14.29 -11.40 -16.21
C THR A 266 -13.64 -10.64 -17.34
#